data_AF-A0A2N9MJJ7-F1
#
_entry.id   AF-A0A2N9MJJ7-F1
#
_cell.length_a   1.000
_cell.length_b   1.000
_cell.length_c   1.000
_cell.angle_alpha   90.00
_cell.angle_beta   90.00
_cell.angle_gamma   90.00
#
_symmetry.space_group_name_H-M   'P 1'
#
loop_
_entity.id
_entity.type
_entity.pdbx_description
1 polymer ?
#
loop_
_entity_poly.entity_id
_entity_poly.type
_entity_poly.pdbx_seq_one_letter_code
_entity_poly.pdbx_strand_id
1 'polypeptide(L)' 'MSKLLVGNAPCSWGTLEFEDAKGGQVGYSRMLDELAETGYTGTELGDWGYMPADPGALGSELKRRGLVMLRW' A
#
# COMPACT_ATOMS: atom_id res chain seq x y z
N MET A 1 27.12 -7.83 -3.05
CA MET A 1 26.23 -7.71 -1.87
C MET A 1 24.82 -8.04 -2.29
N SER A 2 24.10 -8.84 -1.53
CA SER A 2 22.69 -9.16 -1.80
C SER A 2 21.80 -7.98 -1.40
N LYS A 3 20.80 -7.64 -2.22
CA LYS A 3 19.84 -6.57 -1.93
C LYS A 3 18.74 -7.11 -1.02
N LEU A 4 18.57 -6.51 0.16
CA LEU A 4 17.43 -6.77 1.03
C LEU A 4 16.23 -5.94 0.55
N LEU A 5 15.08 -6.60 0.37
CA LEU A 5 13.83 -5.94 -0.01
C LEU A 5 12.95 -5.83 1.22
N VAL A 6 12.38 -4.64 1.44
CA VAL A 6 11.54 -4.33 2.59
C VAL A 6 10.18 -3.87 2.08
N GLY A 7 9.11 -4.31 2.74
CA GLY A 7 7.76 -3.82 2.50
C GLY A 7 7.12 -3.29 3.78
N ASN A 8 5.97 -2.62 3.63
CA ASN A 8 5.23 -2.03 4.74
C ASN A 8 3.71 -2.16 4.49
N ALA A 9 2.94 -2.30 5.56
CA ALA A 9 1.50 -2.48 5.53
C ALA A 9 0.75 -1.12 5.56
N PRO A 10 -0.48 -1.06 5.02
CA PRO A 10 -1.30 0.16 5.02
C PRO A 10 -1.58 0.79 6.39
N CYS A 11 -1.56 0.00 7.48
CA CYS A 11 -1.80 0.49 8.84
C CYS A 11 -0.86 1.63 9.25
N SER A 12 0.39 1.62 8.79
CA SER A 12 1.39 2.66 9.06
C SER A 12 1.00 4.05 8.54
N TRP A 13 0.06 4.13 7.58
CA TRP A 13 -0.47 5.39 7.02
C TRP A 13 -1.72 5.91 7.75
N GLY A 14 -2.10 5.29 8.88
CA GLY A 14 -3.27 5.69 9.66
C GLY A 14 -4.60 5.34 9.00
N THR A 15 -4.60 4.39 8.05
CA THR A 15 -5.77 4.05 7.24
C THR A 15 -6.77 3.12 7.93
N LEU A 16 -6.32 2.36 8.94
CA LEU A 16 -7.12 1.28 9.55
C LEU A 16 -7.64 1.61 10.97
N GLU A 17 -7.19 2.71 11.61
CA GLU A 17 -7.41 2.90 13.05
C GLU A 17 -8.28 4.10 13.45
N PHE A 18 -8.71 4.93 12.50
CA PHE A 18 -9.47 6.15 12.84
C PHE A 18 -10.65 6.41 11.89
N GLU A 19 -11.79 5.77 12.15
CA GLU A 19 -13.07 6.18 11.53
C GLU A 19 -13.46 7.62 11.93
N ASP A 20 -13.03 8.08 13.11
CA ASP A 20 -13.32 9.41 13.69
C ASP A 20 -12.22 10.47 13.47
N ALA A 21 -11.16 10.16 12.71
CA ALA A 21 -10.15 11.17 12.40
C ALA A 21 -10.74 12.26 11.50
N LYS A 22 -10.86 13.47 12.06
CA LYS A 22 -11.38 14.66 11.35
C LYS A 22 -10.58 15.08 10.10
N GLY A 23 -9.42 14.45 9.86
CA GLY A 23 -8.68 14.52 8.60
C GLY A 23 -8.86 13.20 7.87
N GLY A 24 -9.52 13.22 6.70
CA GLY A 24 -9.93 12.02 5.97
C GLY A 24 -8.78 11.01 5.77
N GLN A 25 -9.16 9.73 5.71
CA GLN A 25 -8.23 8.62 5.50
C GLN A 25 -7.37 8.83 4.25
N VAL A 26 -6.08 8.48 4.33
CA VAL A 26 -5.19 8.50 3.17
C VAL A 26 -5.68 7.45 2.18
N GLY A 27 -6.09 7.87 0.98
CA GLY A 27 -6.51 6.94 -0.06
C GLY A 27 -5.35 6.08 -0.56
N TYR A 28 -5.64 4.85 -1.00
CA TYR A 28 -4.62 3.87 -1.40
C TYR A 28 -3.64 4.40 -2.44
N SER A 29 -4.08 5.20 -3.42
CA SER A 29 -3.17 5.72 -4.45
C SER A 29 -2.06 6.56 -3.83
N ARG A 30 -2.42 7.48 -2.95
CA ARG A 30 -1.46 8.35 -2.25
C ARG A 30 -0.54 7.54 -1.34
N MET A 31 -1.09 6.58 -0.60
CA MET A 31 -0.27 5.70 0.24
C MET A 31 0.76 4.94 -0.60
N LEU A 32 0.35 4.34 -1.74
CA LEU A 32 1.26 3.58 -2.59
C LEU A 32 2.34 4.47 -3.22
N ASP A 33 2.00 5.72 -3.58
CA ASP A 33 2.96 6.72 -4.05
C ASP A 33 4.01 6.99 -2.97
N GLU A 34 3.57 7.34 -1.75
CA GLU A 34 4.46 7.64 -0.62
C GLU A 34 5.30 6.41 -0.20
N LEU A 35 4.73 5.20 -0.28
CA LEU A 35 5.43 3.94 0.02
C LEU A 35 6.58 3.69 -0.94
N ALA A 36 6.36 3.91 -2.24
CA ALA A 36 7.41 3.79 -3.26
C ALA A 36 8.47 4.90 -3.13
N GLU A 37 8.06 6.15 -2.88
CA GLU A 37 8.97 7.29 -2.68
C GLU A 37 9.88 7.10 -1.46
N THR A 38 9.39 6.43 -0.41
CA THR A 38 10.15 6.09 0.79
C THR A 38 11.17 4.97 0.55
N GLY A 39 11.09 4.26 -0.58
CA GLY A 39 12.01 3.18 -0.96
C GLY A 39 11.57 1.78 -0.52
N TYR A 40 10.33 1.63 -0.03
CA TYR A 40 9.75 0.30 0.14
C TYR A 40 9.45 -0.33 -1.21
N THR A 41 9.44 -1.65 -1.24
CA THR A 41 9.35 -2.44 -2.47
C THR A 41 8.12 -3.33 -2.52
N GLY A 42 7.36 -3.40 -1.42
CA GLY A 42 6.13 -4.17 -1.36
C GLY A 42 5.19 -3.70 -0.28
N THR A 43 3.95 -4.15 -0.38
CA THR A 43 2.90 -3.87 0.59
C THR A 43 1.96 -5.06 0.72
N GLU A 44 1.14 -5.03 1.76
CA GLU A 44 0.03 -5.94 1.99
C GLU A 44 -1.28 -5.30 1.50
N LEU A 45 -2.35 -6.09 1.43
CA LEU A 45 -3.63 -5.62 0.89
C LEU A 45 -4.31 -4.57 1.79
N GLY A 46 -4.13 -4.68 3.11
CA GLY A 46 -4.91 -3.94 4.09
C GLY A 46 -6.34 -4.48 4.24
N ASP A 47 -7.23 -3.63 4.78
CA ASP A 47 -8.62 -3.99 5.00
C ASP A 47 -9.40 -4.14 3.69
N TRP A 48 -10.48 -4.93 3.77
CA TRP A 48 -11.37 -5.17 2.64
C TRP A 48 -11.94 -3.85 2.10
N GLY A 49 -11.79 -3.64 0.80
CA GLY A 49 -12.30 -2.43 0.12
C GLY A 49 -11.36 -1.22 0.16
N TYR A 50 -10.22 -1.28 0.85
CA TYR A 50 -9.23 -0.21 0.83
C TYR A 50 -8.51 -0.09 -0.53
N MET A 51 -8.09 -1.23 -1.08
CA MET A 51 -7.48 -1.34 -2.41
C MET A 51 -8.46 -1.91 -3.44
N PRO A 52 -8.19 -1.76 -4.76
CA PRO A 52 -9.01 -2.38 -5.80
C PRO A 52 -9.19 -3.89 -5.58
N ALA A 53 -10.44 -4.34 -5.57
CA ALA A 53 -10.76 -5.76 -5.44
C ALA A 53 -10.49 -6.56 -6.73
N ASP A 54 -10.50 -5.88 -7.89
CA ASP A 54 -10.10 -6.49 -9.16
C ASP A 54 -8.58 -6.73 -9.17
N PRO A 55 -8.11 -7.98 -9.32
CA PRO A 55 -6.68 -8.29 -9.31
C PRO A 55 -5.89 -7.61 -10.44
N GLY A 56 -6.51 -7.36 -11.60
CA GLY A 56 -5.88 -6.69 -12.73
C GLY A 56 -5.63 -5.21 -12.45
N ALA A 57 -6.62 -4.53 -11.87
CA ALA A 57 -6.51 -3.15 -11.42
C ALA A 57 -5.45 -3.03 -10.31
N LEU A 58 -5.50 -3.88 -9.30
CA LEU A 58 -4.51 -3.90 -8.21
C LEU A 58 -3.08 -4.14 -8.73
N GLY A 59 -2.91 -5.14 -9.60
CA GLY A 59 -1.63 -5.41 -10.25
C GLY A 59 -1.10 -4.23 -11.05
N SER A 60 -1.98 -3.49 -11.72
CA SER A 60 -1.62 -2.28 -12.49
C SER A 60 -1.17 -1.14 -11.58
N GLU A 61 -1.85 -0.93 -10.45
CA GLU A 61 -1.50 0.07 -9.44
C GLU A 61 -0.12 -0.19 -8.81
N LEU A 62 0.17 -1.45 -8.48
CA LEU A 62 1.46 -1.85 -7.91
C LEU A 62 2.59 -1.77 -8.93
N LYS A 63 2.37 -2.32 -10.14
CA LYS A 63 3.38 -2.33 -11.20
C LYS A 63 3.80 -0.93 -11.61
N ARG A 64 2.85 0.02 -11.69
CA ARG A 64 3.14 1.43 -12.02
C ARG A 64 4.17 2.05 -11.08
N ARG A 65 4.24 1.58 -9.83
CA ARG A 65 5.11 2.09 -8.75
C ARG A 65 6.30 1.19 -8.44
N GLY A 66 6.48 0.10 -9.18
CA GLY A 66 7.53 -0.88 -8.90
C GLY A 66 7.33 -1.64 -7.58
N LEU A 67 6.09 -1.72 -7.09
CA LEU A 67 5.74 -2.42 -5.86
C LEU A 67 5.30 -3.85 -6.14
N VAL A 68 5.47 -4.73 -5.15
CA VAL A 68 4.90 -6.08 -5.16
C VAL A 68 3.87 -6.27 -4.06
N MET A 69 2.87 -7.11 -4.34
CA MET A 69 1.98 -7.62 -3.30
C MET A 69 2.74 -8.67 -2.49
N LEU A 70 2.90 -8.43 -1.20
CA LEU A 70 3.40 -9.42 -0.26
C LEU A 70 2.30 -10.44 0.00
N ARG A 71 2.68 -11.72 -0.07
CA ARG A 71 1.77 -12.84 0.16
C ARG A 71 2.30 -13.59 1.38
N TRP A 72 1.40 -13.91 2.30
CA TRP A 72 1.66 -14.81 3.42
C TRP A 72 1.46 -16.26 2.98
#